data_AF-A0A965AY88-F1
#
_entry.id   AF-A0A965AY88-F1
#
_cell.length_a   1.000
_cell.length_b   1.000
_cell.length_c   1.000
_cell.angle_alpha   90.00
_cell.angle_beta   90.00
_cell.angle_gamma   90.00
#
_symmetry.space_group_name_H-M   'P 1'
#
loop_
_entity.id
_entity.type
_entity.pdbx_description
1 polymer ?
#
loop_
_entity_poly.entity_id
_entity_poly.type
_entity_poly.pdbx_seq_one_letter_code
_entity_poly.pdbx_strand_id
1 'polypeptide(L)'
;MDISFTKTRPILIRLNRLLKNKCSKKLELELNTFDEIIQRENVSFYEKNVDLPILLLCLNIKKNGKKHCISSISCKINDLDNSIEISSKTHKDYEGKKYNLLLRSAMILLAQQIENKGQKITQIVSRAINPISAFSMVKYFNARNDELDTYMEENEIEPHKIKLEDIQNFFDEKSDLDIDEDLTEEEESALMKENTKYGNITTLVVELNDMATIEKTNQTYSETIERIICPSVGGTKKRNKLAKRTTRKSL
;
A
#
# COMPACT_ATOMS: atom_id res chain seq x y z
N MET A 1 -9.96 -12.65 21.36
CA MET A 1 -9.34 -11.36 21.00
C MET A 1 -10.46 -10.34 20.89
N ASP A 2 -10.39 -9.23 21.63
CA ASP A 2 -11.49 -8.25 21.70
C ASP A 2 -11.13 -7.02 20.87
N ILE A 3 -11.29 -7.14 19.55
CA ILE A 3 -10.99 -6.07 18.60
C ILE A 3 -12.30 -5.51 18.07
N SER A 4 -12.47 -4.20 18.25
CA SER A 4 -13.61 -3.47 17.73
C SER A 4 -13.16 -2.50 16.65
N PHE A 5 -13.70 -2.68 15.45
CA PHE A 5 -13.54 -1.75 14.33
C PHE A 5 -14.88 -1.13 13.91
N THR A 6 -15.91 -1.24 14.75
CA THR A 6 -17.26 -0.71 14.46
C THR A 6 -17.26 0.80 14.23
N LYS A 7 -16.45 1.53 15.01
CA LYS A 7 -16.26 2.99 14.90
C LYS A 7 -15.57 3.44 13.61
N THR A 8 -14.97 2.52 12.85
CA THR A 8 -14.37 2.82 11.54
C THR A 8 -15.42 3.04 10.44
N ARG A 9 -16.66 2.59 10.65
CA ARG A 9 -17.71 2.57 9.61
C ARG A 9 -18.02 3.95 9.00
N PRO A 10 -18.17 5.05 9.77
CA PRO A 10 -18.41 6.38 9.19
C PRO A 10 -17.25 6.83 8.29
N ILE A 11 -16.00 6.55 8.69
CA ILE A 11 -14.81 6.85 7.90
C ILE A 11 -14.84 6.02 6.61
N LEU A 12 -15.05 4.71 6.71
CA LEU A 12 -15.12 3.82 5.54
C LEU A 12 -16.20 4.25 4.55
N ILE A 13 -17.38 4.69 5.02
CA ILE A 13 -18.46 5.22 4.17
C ILE A 13 -17.99 6.50 3.45
N ARG A 14 -17.36 7.44 4.16
CA ARG A 14 -16.83 8.67 3.57
C ARG A 14 -15.78 8.35 2.49
N LEU A 15 -14.80 7.50 2.80
CA LEU A 15 -13.74 7.10 1.88
C LEU A 15 -14.31 6.42 0.62
N ASN A 16 -15.27 5.51 0.81
CA ASN A 16 -15.98 4.85 -0.28
C ASN A 16 -16.79 5.82 -1.15
N ARG A 17 -17.41 6.85 -0.57
CA ARG A 17 -18.14 7.87 -1.34
C ARG A 17 -17.20 8.57 -2.32
N LEU A 18 -16.02 9.01 -1.86
CA LEU A 18 -15.02 9.65 -2.72
C LEU A 18 -14.53 8.71 -3.83
N LEU A 19 -14.21 7.46 -3.47
CA LEU A 19 -13.74 6.45 -4.43
C LEU A 19 -14.80 6.11 -5.48
N LYS A 20 -16.07 5.95 -5.06
CA LYS A 20 -17.19 5.64 -5.95
C LYS A 20 -17.51 6.81 -6.89
N ASN A 21 -17.36 8.05 -6.43
CA ASN A 21 -17.50 9.24 -7.27
C ASN A 21 -16.43 9.26 -8.37
N LYS A 22 -15.17 8.95 -8.03
CA LYS A 22 -14.08 8.89 -9.00
C LYS A 22 -14.19 7.74 -10.00
N CYS A 23 -14.45 6.52 -9.51
CA CYS A 23 -14.40 5.31 -10.31
C CYS A 23 -15.77 4.75 -10.70
N SER A 24 -16.81 5.58 -10.73
CA SER A 24 -18.17 5.21 -11.14
C SER A 24 -18.67 3.92 -10.47
N LYS A 25 -18.47 3.80 -9.16
CA LYS A 25 -18.84 2.64 -8.33
C LYS A 25 -18.12 1.32 -8.64
N LYS A 26 -17.06 1.32 -9.45
CA LYS A 26 -16.31 0.08 -9.79
C LYS A 26 -15.39 -0.41 -8.69
N LEU A 27 -14.91 0.50 -7.85
CA LEU A 27 -14.02 0.22 -6.74
C LEU A 27 -14.73 0.47 -5.41
N GLU A 28 -14.46 -0.38 -4.43
CA GLU A 28 -15.00 -0.29 -3.08
C GLU A 28 -13.99 -0.80 -2.05
N LEU A 29 -13.77 0.01 -1.01
CA LEU A 29 -13.02 -0.38 0.18
C LEU A 29 -13.90 -1.19 1.12
N GLU A 30 -13.32 -2.22 1.72
CA GLU A 30 -13.97 -3.06 2.71
C GLU A 30 -12.96 -3.45 3.80
N LEU A 31 -13.27 -3.14 5.05
CA LEU A 31 -12.51 -3.59 6.22
C LEU A 31 -13.32 -4.68 6.91
N ASN A 32 -12.70 -5.83 7.15
CA ASN A 32 -13.33 -6.91 7.90
C ASN A 32 -12.29 -7.81 8.60
N THR A 33 -12.77 -8.80 9.34
CA THR A 33 -11.92 -9.87 9.87
C THR A 33 -11.29 -10.68 8.73
N PHE A 34 -10.10 -11.23 9.00
CA PHE A 34 -9.40 -12.09 8.06
C PHE A 34 -10.27 -13.27 7.62
N ASP A 35 -10.89 -13.96 8.59
CA ASP A 35 -11.71 -15.15 8.36
C ASP A 35 -12.91 -14.88 7.44
N GLU A 36 -13.51 -13.69 7.49
CA GLU A 36 -14.63 -13.33 6.62
C GLU A 36 -14.21 -12.96 5.19
N ILE A 37 -12.99 -12.47 5.01
CA ILE A 37 -12.49 -12.09 3.68
C ILE A 37 -11.88 -13.28 2.97
N ILE A 38 -11.12 -14.14 3.67
CA ILE A 38 -10.36 -15.23 3.05
C ILE A 38 -11.23 -16.31 2.41
N GLN A 39 -12.49 -16.45 2.86
CA GLN A 39 -13.46 -17.37 2.27
C GLN A 39 -13.89 -16.99 0.83
N ARG A 40 -13.47 -15.82 0.33
CA ARG A 40 -13.83 -15.32 -1.00
C ARG A 40 -12.86 -15.83 -2.07
N GLU A 41 -13.40 -16.02 -3.27
CA GLU A 41 -12.57 -16.26 -4.45
C GLU A 41 -11.68 -15.03 -4.74
N ASN A 42 -10.38 -15.27 -5.01
CA ASN A 42 -9.42 -14.27 -5.49
C ASN A 42 -9.15 -13.12 -4.50
N VAL A 43 -8.65 -13.45 -3.30
CA VAL A 43 -8.12 -12.48 -2.35
C VAL A 43 -6.61 -12.35 -2.52
N SER A 44 -6.13 -11.18 -2.91
CA SER A 44 -4.68 -10.92 -2.99
C SER A 44 -4.18 -10.34 -1.67
N PHE A 45 -3.36 -11.10 -0.93
CA PHE A 45 -2.71 -10.69 0.32
C PHE A 45 -1.36 -11.42 0.47
N TYR A 46 -0.53 -10.99 1.43
CA TYR A 46 0.70 -11.72 1.78
C TYR A 46 0.39 -12.81 2.80
N GLU A 47 0.64 -14.08 2.45
CA GLU A 47 0.68 -15.19 3.42
C GLU A 47 2.12 -15.39 3.94
N LYS A 48 2.29 -15.41 5.26
CA LYS A 48 3.38 -16.13 5.90
C LYS A 48 2.76 -17.10 6.89
N ASN A 49 3.13 -18.36 6.78
CA ASN A 49 2.58 -19.55 7.46
C ASN A 49 2.71 -19.57 9.00
N VAL A 50 2.96 -18.45 9.67
CA VAL A 50 3.34 -18.42 11.09
C VAL A 50 2.35 -17.62 11.93
N ASP A 51 1.86 -16.47 11.44
CA ASP A 51 0.87 -15.65 12.14
C ASP A 51 -0.11 -15.04 11.14
N LEU A 52 -1.37 -15.47 11.21
CA LEU A 52 -2.43 -14.94 10.37
C LEU A 52 -2.80 -13.51 10.81
N PRO A 53 -3.10 -12.61 9.87
CA PRO A 53 -3.60 -11.29 10.23
C PRO A 53 -5.01 -11.41 10.83
N ILE A 54 -5.39 -10.41 11.60
CA ILE A 54 -6.70 -10.38 12.27
C ILE A 54 -7.71 -9.61 11.44
N LEU A 55 -7.27 -8.50 10.83
CA LEU A 55 -8.09 -7.68 9.94
C LEU A 55 -7.49 -7.65 8.54
N LEU A 56 -8.38 -7.52 7.56
CA LEU A 56 -8.03 -7.27 6.17
C LEU A 56 -8.81 -6.04 5.66
N LEU A 57 -8.07 -5.06 5.15
CA LEU A 57 -8.64 -3.98 4.35
C LEU A 57 -8.46 -4.33 2.88
N CYS A 58 -9.56 -4.54 2.15
CA CYS A 58 -9.57 -4.88 0.74
C CYS A 58 -10.04 -3.73 -0.13
N LEU A 59 -9.35 -3.50 -1.25
CA LEU A 59 -9.87 -2.77 -2.40
C LEU A 59 -10.51 -3.78 -3.34
N ASN A 60 -11.82 -3.72 -3.46
CA ASN A 60 -12.61 -4.65 -4.25
C ASN A 60 -12.98 -4.07 -5.61
N ILE A 61 -13.02 -4.95 -6.61
CA ILE A 61 -13.72 -4.74 -7.88
C ILE A 61 -14.86 -5.74 -8.00
N LYS A 62 -15.98 -5.34 -8.62
CA LYS A 62 -17.06 -6.27 -8.97
C LYS A 62 -16.80 -6.90 -10.34
N LYS A 63 -16.62 -8.22 -10.40
CA LYS A 63 -16.55 -9.00 -11.65
C LYS A 63 -17.57 -10.12 -11.60
N ASN A 64 -18.39 -10.25 -12.65
CA ASN A 64 -19.44 -11.28 -12.76
C ASN A 64 -20.35 -11.35 -11.53
N GLY A 65 -20.76 -10.19 -11.00
CA GLY A 65 -21.60 -10.12 -9.80
C GLY A 65 -20.88 -10.32 -8.46
N LYS A 66 -19.66 -10.88 -8.46
CA LYS A 66 -18.87 -11.18 -7.25
C LYS A 66 -17.86 -10.07 -6.95
N LYS A 67 -17.48 -9.91 -5.67
CA LYS A 67 -16.38 -9.05 -5.22
C LYS A 67 -15.05 -9.78 -5.37
N HIS A 68 -14.04 -9.11 -5.91
CA HIS A 68 -12.66 -9.61 -6.04
C HIS A 68 -11.73 -8.60 -5.36
N CYS A 69 -10.93 -9.05 -4.40
CA CYS A 69 -10.00 -8.18 -3.68
C CYS A 69 -8.69 -8.06 -4.47
N ILE A 70 -8.52 -6.94 -5.16
CA ILE A 70 -7.41 -6.69 -6.09
C ILE A 70 -6.19 -6.03 -5.43
N SER A 71 -6.36 -5.53 -4.21
CA SER A 71 -5.28 -5.07 -3.35
C SER A 71 -5.76 -5.15 -1.91
N SER A 72 -4.86 -5.47 -0.98
CA SER A 72 -5.19 -5.56 0.45
C SER A 72 -4.12 -4.96 1.35
N ILE A 73 -4.53 -4.60 2.57
CA ILE A 73 -3.68 -4.46 3.75
C ILE A 73 -4.07 -5.55 4.75
N SER A 74 -3.13 -6.41 5.09
CA SER A 74 -3.20 -7.35 6.21
C SER A 74 -2.75 -6.65 7.48
N CYS A 75 -3.53 -6.77 8.55
CA CYS A 75 -3.25 -6.13 9.83
C CYS A 75 -3.07 -7.18 10.93
N LYS A 76 -1.93 -7.14 11.62
CA LYS A 76 -1.70 -7.85 12.89
C LYS A 76 -1.75 -6.84 14.02
N ILE A 77 -2.29 -7.24 15.17
CA ILE A 77 -2.36 -6.37 16.35
C ILE A 77 -1.36 -6.90 17.35
N ASN A 78 -0.48 -6.02 17.83
CA ASN A 78 0.44 -6.31 18.89
C ASN A 78 -0.17 -5.88 20.22
N ASP A 79 -0.40 -6.85 21.10
CA ASP A 79 -1.01 -6.63 22.41
C ASP A 79 -0.11 -5.89 23.40
N LEU A 80 1.21 -5.87 23.17
CA LEU A 80 2.17 -5.28 24.13
C LEU A 80 2.20 -3.75 24.05
N ASP A 81 2.17 -3.20 22.84
CA ASP A 81 2.28 -1.76 22.58
C ASP A 81 1.01 -1.17 21.95
N ASN A 82 -0.03 -1.99 21.82
CA ASN A 82 -1.30 -1.65 21.18
C ASN A 82 -1.14 -1.06 19.76
N SER A 83 -0.16 -1.57 19.01
CA SER A 83 0.11 -1.18 17.63
C SER A 83 -0.57 -2.10 16.61
N ILE A 84 -0.73 -1.60 15.39
CA ILE A 84 -1.09 -2.43 14.23
C ILE A 84 0.12 -2.56 13.31
N GLU A 85 0.59 -3.79 13.10
CA GLU A 85 1.52 -4.11 12.02
C GLU A 85 0.76 -4.29 10.71
N ILE A 86 1.15 -3.56 9.67
CA ILE A 86 0.54 -3.63 8.34
C ILE A 86 1.45 -4.25 7.29
N SER A 87 0.86 -5.06 6.42
CA SER A 87 1.50 -5.60 5.22
C SER A 87 0.57 -5.44 4.02
N SER A 88 1.08 -4.93 2.91
CA SER A 88 0.24 -4.50 1.78
C SER A 88 0.53 -5.29 0.51
N LYS A 89 -0.46 -5.93 -0.11
CA LYS A 89 -0.28 -6.62 -1.40
C LYS A 89 -1.22 -6.06 -2.46
N THR A 90 -0.75 -5.98 -3.69
CA THR A 90 -1.56 -5.70 -4.87
C THR A 90 -1.45 -6.87 -5.84
N HIS A 91 -2.56 -7.25 -6.46
CA HIS A 91 -2.56 -8.29 -7.49
C HIS A 91 -1.80 -7.78 -8.72
N LYS A 92 -0.96 -8.62 -9.34
CA LYS A 92 -0.03 -8.24 -10.43
C LYS A 92 -0.67 -7.38 -11.53
N ASP A 93 -1.84 -7.77 -12.05
CA ASP A 93 -2.61 -7.03 -13.08
C ASP A 93 -3.06 -5.59 -12.68
N TYR A 94 -2.86 -5.23 -11.42
CA TYR A 94 -3.28 -3.97 -10.82
C TYR A 94 -2.14 -3.20 -10.16
N GLU A 95 -0.90 -3.70 -10.24
CA GLU A 95 0.29 -2.95 -9.85
C GLU A 95 0.45 -1.69 -10.72
N GLY A 96 1.20 -0.70 -10.24
CA GLY A 96 1.36 0.61 -10.89
C GLY A 96 0.14 1.55 -10.84
N LYS A 97 -1.02 1.09 -10.35
CA LYS A 97 -2.28 1.90 -10.33
C LYS A 97 -2.49 2.74 -9.07
N LYS A 98 -1.46 2.87 -8.23
CA LYS A 98 -1.48 3.59 -6.94
C LYS A 98 -2.47 3.07 -5.88
N TYR A 99 -3.00 1.86 -6.07
CA TYR A 99 -3.92 1.25 -5.10
C TYR A 99 -3.28 0.96 -3.75
N ASN A 100 -1.99 0.62 -3.74
CA ASN A 100 -1.25 0.40 -2.50
C ASN A 100 -1.18 1.68 -1.65
N LEU A 101 -0.81 2.80 -2.26
CA LEU A 101 -0.77 4.11 -1.58
C LEU A 101 -2.15 4.50 -1.06
N LEU A 102 -3.19 4.35 -1.90
CA LEU A 102 -4.58 4.61 -1.50
C LEU A 102 -4.99 3.78 -0.27
N LEU A 103 -4.64 2.49 -0.27
CA LEU A 103 -4.98 1.57 0.81
C LEU A 103 -4.21 1.88 2.10
N ARG A 104 -2.92 2.23 2.01
CA ARG A 104 -2.14 2.66 3.18
C ARG A 104 -2.75 3.91 3.82
N SER A 105 -3.09 4.92 3.01
CA SER A 105 -3.77 6.12 3.52
C SER A 105 -5.12 5.77 4.16
N ALA A 106 -5.92 4.93 3.51
CA ALA A 106 -7.21 4.50 4.08
C ALA A 106 -7.02 3.76 5.41
N MET A 107 -6.05 2.86 5.50
CA MET A 107 -5.79 2.08 6.71
C MET A 107 -5.37 2.97 7.88
N ILE A 108 -4.49 3.94 7.64
CA ILE A 108 -4.06 4.91 8.69
C ILE A 108 -5.27 5.68 9.23
N LEU A 109 -6.14 6.18 8.34
CA LEU A 109 -7.36 6.91 8.76
C LEU A 109 -8.35 6.00 9.52
N LEU A 110 -8.47 4.74 9.14
CA LEU A 110 -9.35 3.79 9.81
C LEU A 110 -8.78 3.36 11.18
N ALA A 111 -7.46 3.17 11.28
CA ALA A 111 -6.80 2.67 12.48
C ALA A 111 -7.00 3.56 13.70
N GLN A 112 -7.16 4.88 13.52
CA GLN A 112 -7.49 5.82 14.60
C GLN A 112 -8.79 5.47 15.37
N GLN A 113 -9.67 4.68 14.76
CA GLN A 113 -10.95 4.27 15.32
C GLN A 113 -11.01 2.77 15.63
N ILE A 114 -9.89 2.06 15.50
CA ILE A 114 -9.78 0.67 15.92
C ILE A 114 -9.42 0.64 17.40
N GLU A 115 -10.10 -0.24 18.13
CA GLU A 115 -9.87 -0.46 19.55
C GLU A 115 -9.52 -1.94 19.77
N ASN A 116 -8.52 -2.20 20.60
CA ASN A 116 -8.15 -3.53 21.08
C ASN A 116 -8.27 -3.53 22.60
N LYS A 117 -9.08 -4.45 23.15
CA LYS A 117 -9.39 -4.53 24.59
C LYS A 117 -9.87 -3.20 25.18
N GLY A 118 -10.66 -2.45 24.40
CA GLY A 118 -11.20 -1.13 24.77
C GLY A 118 -10.21 0.04 24.68
N GLN A 119 -8.96 -0.19 24.26
CA GLN A 119 -7.94 0.85 24.09
C GLN A 119 -7.73 1.17 22.62
N LYS A 120 -7.59 2.46 22.29
CA LYS A 120 -7.30 2.91 20.92
C LYS A 120 -5.90 2.50 20.50
N ILE A 121 -5.78 2.07 19.25
CA ILE A 121 -4.48 1.89 18.60
C ILE A 121 -3.79 3.25 18.52
N THR A 122 -2.52 3.29 18.92
CA THR A 122 -1.72 4.53 18.98
C THR A 122 -0.80 4.67 17.77
N GLN A 123 -0.36 3.56 17.19
CA GLN A 123 0.62 3.57 16.11
C GLN A 123 0.39 2.45 15.08
N ILE A 124 0.84 2.69 13.86
CA ILE A 124 0.98 1.68 12.82
C ILE A 124 2.46 1.38 12.61
N VAL A 125 2.79 0.10 12.58
CA VAL A 125 4.12 -0.40 12.25
C VAL A 125 4.10 -0.98 10.84
N SER A 126 5.00 -0.50 9.98
CA SER A 126 5.18 -1.04 8.63
C SER A 126 6.60 -1.59 8.49
N ARG A 127 6.70 -2.88 8.16
CA ARG A 127 7.98 -3.51 7.83
C ARG A 127 8.24 -3.34 6.33
N ALA A 128 9.26 -2.57 5.99
CA ALA A 128 9.68 -2.32 4.62
C ALA A 128 11.01 -3.04 4.33
N ILE A 129 10.98 -3.91 3.33
CA ILE A 129 12.19 -4.53 2.74
C ILE A 129 12.65 -3.75 1.51
N ASN A 130 11.73 -3.06 0.82
CA ASN A 130 12.00 -2.30 -0.39
C ASN A 130 12.02 -0.79 -0.09
N PRO A 131 13.06 -0.05 -0.53
CA PRO A 131 13.14 1.41 -0.50
C PRO A 131 11.85 2.13 -0.95
N ILE A 132 11.18 1.67 -2.01
CA ILE A 132 9.93 2.29 -2.51
C ILE A 132 8.83 2.26 -1.44
N SER A 133 8.71 1.13 -0.74
CA SER A 133 7.75 1.01 0.35
C SER A 133 8.11 1.93 1.52
N ALA A 134 9.39 2.00 1.89
CA ALA A 134 9.87 2.86 2.96
C ALA A 134 9.66 4.35 2.62
N PHE A 135 10.11 4.77 1.44
CA PHE A 135 9.91 6.10 0.90
C PHE A 135 8.45 6.52 0.95
N SER A 136 7.52 5.66 0.51
CA SER A 136 6.10 6.00 0.54
C SER A 136 5.57 6.23 1.96
N MET A 137 6.07 5.49 2.96
CA MET A 137 5.66 5.66 4.36
C MET A 137 6.18 6.97 4.94
N VAL A 138 7.46 7.28 4.72
CA VAL A 138 8.08 8.52 5.21
C VAL A 138 7.47 9.73 4.49
N LYS A 139 7.49 9.70 3.16
CA LYS A 139 7.08 10.83 2.31
C LYS A 139 5.63 11.21 2.52
N TYR A 140 4.72 10.24 2.61
CA TYR A 140 3.28 10.50 2.61
C TYR A 140 2.63 10.39 3.98
N PHE A 141 3.23 9.66 4.92
CA PHE A 141 2.61 9.35 6.21
C PHE A 141 3.47 9.72 7.42
N ASN A 142 4.53 10.51 7.23
CA ASN A 142 5.44 10.93 8.30
C ASN A 142 5.97 9.76 9.12
N ALA A 143 6.14 8.59 8.50
CA ALA A 143 6.66 7.44 9.22
C ALA A 143 8.10 7.70 9.67
N ARG A 144 8.43 7.22 10.87
CA ARG A 144 9.72 7.42 11.54
C ARG A 144 10.45 6.09 11.69
N ASN A 145 11.77 6.15 11.70
CA ASN A 145 12.67 5.05 12.05
C ASN A 145 13.96 5.67 12.57
N ASP A 146 14.40 5.31 13.76
CA ASP A 146 15.52 5.99 14.44
C ASP A 146 16.80 6.02 13.60
N GLU A 147 17.10 4.92 12.90
CA GLU A 147 18.31 4.82 12.05
C GLU A 147 18.18 5.68 10.79
N LEU A 148 17.01 5.68 10.15
CA LEU A 148 16.75 6.55 9.00
C LEU A 148 16.72 8.02 9.40
N ASP A 149 16.14 8.35 10.55
CA ASP A 149 16.10 9.70 11.09
C ASP A 149 17.52 10.21 11.35
N THR A 150 18.39 9.37 11.92
CA THR A 150 19.82 9.66 12.11
C THR A 150 20.52 9.91 10.76
N TYR A 151 20.34 9.00 9.78
CA TYR A 151 20.88 9.17 8.44
C TYR A 151 20.43 10.48 7.77
N MET A 152 19.15 10.84 7.91
CA MET A 152 18.63 12.09 7.37
C MET A 152 19.21 13.32 8.05
N GLU A 153 19.44 13.27 9.37
CA GLU A 153 20.10 14.35 10.11
C GLU A 153 21.56 14.52 9.68
N GLU A 154 22.31 13.42 9.54
CA GLU A 154 23.71 13.42 9.10
C GLU A 154 23.91 13.95 7.67
N ASN A 155 22.91 13.74 6.80
CA ASN A 155 22.91 14.18 5.41
C ASN A 155 22.11 15.47 5.15
N GLU A 156 21.68 16.18 6.20
CA GLU A 156 20.90 17.43 6.12
C GLU A 156 19.60 17.32 5.29
N ILE A 157 18.94 16.15 5.33
CA ILE A 157 17.74 15.84 4.56
C ILE A 157 16.48 16.17 5.36
N GLU A 158 15.77 17.22 4.95
CA GLU A 158 14.49 17.54 5.56
C GLU A 158 13.39 16.51 5.19
N PRO A 159 12.57 16.02 6.14
CA PRO A 159 11.59 14.95 5.88
C PRO A 159 10.56 15.23 4.78
N HIS A 160 10.21 16.50 4.54
CA HIS A 160 9.28 16.86 3.47
C HIS A 160 9.97 16.96 2.10
N LYS A 161 11.30 17.09 2.06
CA LYS A 161 12.12 17.17 0.84
C LYS A 161 12.70 15.82 0.42
N ILE A 162 12.64 14.81 1.29
CA ILE A 162 13.13 13.46 1.02
C ILE A 162 12.70 12.95 -0.37
N LYS A 163 13.66 12.34 -1.07
CA LYS A 163 13.56 11.71 -2.38
C LYS A 163 13.70 10.18 -2.22
N LEU A 164 13.40 9.48 -3.31
CA LEU A 164 13.58 8.02 -3.34
C LEU A 164 15.06 7.64 -3.27
N GLU A 165 15.93 8.39 -3.97
CA GLU A 165 17.38 8.24 -3.96
C GLU A 165 17.95 8.27 -2.53
N ASP A 166 17.49 9.21 -1.70
CA ASP A 166 17.92 9.32 -0.30
C ASP A 166 17.62 8.04 0.50
N ILE A 167 16.45 7.42 0.27
CA ILE A 167 16.05 6.17 0.92
C ILE A 167 16.80 4.98 0.32
N GLN A 168 17.10 4.98 -0.97
CA GLN A 168 17.91 3.93 -1.60
C GLN A 168 19.31 3.93 -0.99
N ASN A 169 19.96 5.08 -0.95
CA ASN A 169 21.27 5.24 -0.30
C ASN A 169 21.27 4.74 1.15
N PHE A 170 20.25 5.06 1.95
CA PHE A 170 20.10 4.53 3.31
C PHE A 170 20.02 2.99 3.34
N PHE A 171 19.29 2.38 2.40
CA PHE A 171 19.21 0.91 2.31
C PHE A 171 20.53 0.31 1.82
N ASP A 172 21.22 0.96 0.89
CA ASP A 172 22.49 0.53 0.32
C ASP A 172 23.61 0.59 1.37
N GLU A 173 23.66 1.65 2.18
CA GLU A 173 24.57 1.78 3.33
C GLU A 173 24.28 0.73 4.43
N LYS A 174 23.01 0.33 4.58
CA LYS A 174 22.60 -0.74 5.51
C LYS A 174 22.84 -2.14 4.98
N SER A 175 22.94 -2.30 3.66
CA SER A 175 23.25 -3.56 3.04
C SER A 175 24.77 -3.64 2.84
N ASP A 176 25.45 -4.42 3.67
CA ASP A 176 26.79 -4.94 3.35
C ASP A 176 26.77 -5.89 2.10
N LEU A 177 25.80 -5.75 1.21
CA LEU A 177 25.53 -6.62 0.06
C LEU A 177 25.24 -5.76 -1.16
N ASP A 178 26.20 -5.76 -2.11
CA ASP A 178 26.13 -5.17 -3.44
C ASP A 178 24.77 -5.45 -4.13
N ILE A 179 23.86 -4.47 -4.12
CA ILE A 179 22.66 -4.50 -4.96
C ILE A 179 23.01 -3.73 -6.24
N ASP A 180 23.14 -4.48 -7.34
CA ASP A 180 23.49 -3.95 -8.66
C ASP A 180 22.43 -2.93 -9.14
N GLU A 181 22.86 -1.71 -9.50
CA GLU A 181 21.98 -0.55 -9.78
C GLU A 181 21.12 -0.69 -11.06
N ASP A 182 21.35 -1.71 -11.88
CA ASP A 182 20.75 -1.87 -13.22
C ASP A 182 19.61 -2.90 -13.30
N LEU A 183 18.79 -3.04 -12.25
CA LEU A 183 17.68 -4.00 -12.26
C LEU A 183 16.45 -3.45 -12.99
N THR A 184 15.93 -4.24 -13.94
CA THR A 184 14.70 -3.97 -14.70
C THR A 184 13.44 -4.16 -13.85
N GLU A 185 12.31 -3.57 -14.26
CA GLU A 185 11.00 -3.76 -13.58
C GLU A 185 10.57 -5.25 -13.45
N GLU A 186 11.02 -6.10 -14.37
CA GLU A 186 10.79 -7.56 -14.30
C GLU A 186 11.71 -8.25 -13.28
N GLU A 187 12.94 -7.76 -13.13
CA GLU A 187 13.86 -8.17 -12.08
C GLU A 187 13.35 -7.69 -10.72
N GLU A 188 12.91 -6.44 -10.55
CA GLU A 188 12.22 -5.97 -9.33
C GLU A 188 11.02 -6.86 -8.94
N SER A 189 10.21 -7.27 -9.92
CA SER A 189 9.07 -8.16 -9.69
C SER A 189 9.48 -9.60 -9.35
N ALA A 190 10.66 -10.04 -9.79
CA ALA A 190 11.28 -11.32 -9.42
C ALA A 190 11.96 -11.25 -8.04
N LEU A 191 12.63 -10.13 -7.71
CA LEU A 191 13.20 -9.81 -6.39
C LEU A 191 12.10 -9.85 -5.30
N MET A 192 10.89 -9.38 -5.59
CA MET A 192 9.75 -9.43 -4.67
C MET A 192 9.20 -10.84 -4.36
N LYS A 193 9.63 -11.89 -5.08
CA LYS A 193 9.10 -13.26 -4.92
C LYS A 193 9.90 -14.14 -3.97
N GLU A 194 11.16 -13.82 -3.66
CA GLU A 194 12.03 -14.63 -2.78
C GLU A 194 12.47 -13.84 -1.52
N ASN A 195 11.55 -13.66 -0.57
CA ASN A 195 11.75 -12.89 0.67
C ASN A 195 12.69 -13.53 1.72
N THR A 196 13.43 -14.60 1.38
CA THR A 196 14.36 -15.28 2.31
C THR A 196 15.81 -14.84 2.15
N LYS A 197 16.14 -14.05 1.11
CA LYS A 197 17.52 -13.65 0.79
C LYS A 197 17.82 -12.15 0.95
N TYR A 198 16.85 -11.31 1.32
CA TYR A 198 17.02 -9.84 1.31
C TYR A 198 17.08 -9.22 2.71
N GLY A 199 18.20 -8.53 2.96
CA GLY A 199 18.32 -7.22 3.62
C GLY A 199 17.81 -7.05 5.06
N ASN A 200 18.37 -6.07 5.76
CA ASN A 200 17.87 -5.66 7.07
C ASN A 200 16.45 -5.06 6.93
N ILE A 201 15.44 -5.72 7.53
CA ILE A 201 14.06 -5.23 7.52
C ILE A 201 14.00 -3.88 8.23
N THR A 202 13.62 -2.82 7.51
CA THR A 202 13.42 -1.50 8.12
C THR A 202 12.02 -1.40 8.70
N THR A 203 11.92 -1.06 9.99
CA THR A 203 10.65 -0.91 10.70
C THR A 203 10.29 0.56 10.80
N LEU A 204 9.16 0.93 10.20
CA LEU A 204 8.68 2.32 10.13
C LEU A 204 7.42 2.48 10.98
N VAL A 205 7.40 3.52 11.82
CA VAL A 205 6.30 3.78 12.75
C VAL A 205 5.54 5.03 12.34
N VAL A 206 4.21 4.94 12.25
CA VAL A 206 3.30 6.06 12.01
C VAL A 206 2.49 6.31 13.27
N GLU A 207 2.67 7.49 13.86
CA GLU A 207 1.93 7.92 15.05
C GLU A 207 0.51 8.37 14.69
N LEU A 208 -0.51 7.70 15.25
CA LEU A 208 -1.92 7.98 14.93
C LEU A 208 -2.50 9.16 15.72
N ASN A 209 -1.81 9.61 16.77
CA ASN A 209 -2.18 10.76 17.57
C ASN A 209 -1.56 12.07 17.07
N ASP A 210 -0.61 12.01 16.13
CA ASP A 210 -0.02 13.20 15.52
C ASP A 210 -0.98 13.82 14.49
N MET A 211 -1.46 15.02 14.78
CA MET A 211 -2.38 15.74 13.89
C MET A 211 -1.77 16.03 12.51
N ALA A 212 -0.47 16.30 12.44
CA ALA A 212 0.20 16.58 11.16
C ALA A 212 0.21 15.33 10.26
N THR A 213 0.48 14.17 10.84
CA THR A 213 0.37 12.86 10.16
C THR A 213 -1.03 12.62 9.61
N ILE A 214 -2.06 12.92 10.38
CA ILE A 214 -3.46 12.68 9.97
C ILE A 214 -3.92 13.66 8.90
N GLU A 215 -3.54 14.93 8.98
CA GLU A 215 -3.81 15.91 7.95
C GLU A 215 -3.12 15.52 6.62
N LYS A 216 -1.83 15.18 6.69
CA LYS A 216 -1.05 14.72 5.53
C LYS A 216 -1.60 13.43 4.93
N THR A 217 -2.11 12.51 5.76
CA THR A 217 -2.76 11.29 5.30
C THR A 217 -4.08 11.58 4.58
N ASN A 218 -4.91 12.51 5.09
CA ASN A 218 -6.13 12.94 4.42
C ASN A 218 -5.83 13.60 3.06
N GLN A 219 -4.80 14.45 3.01
CA GLN A 219 -4.33 15.07 1.77
C GLN A 219 -3.86 13.99 0.78
N THR A 220 -2.98 13.09 1.21
CA THR A 220 -2.47 11.98 0.40
C THR A 220 -3.60 11.13 -0.15
N TYR A 221 -4.60 10.77 0.66
CA TYR A 221 -5.75 9.98 0.21
C TYR A 221 -6.52 10.72 -0.91
N SER A 222 -6.80 12.01 -0.71
CA SER A 222 -7.55 12.85 -1.66
C SER A 222 -6.79 13.01 -2.98
N GLU A 223 -5.51 13.37 -2.92
CA GLU A 223 -4.63 13.48 -4.08
C GLU A 223 -4.46 12.15 -4.82
N THR A 224 -4.35 11.04 -4.07
CA THR A 224 -4.22 9.71 -4.66
C THR A 224 -5.50 9.35 -5.41
N ILE A 225 -6.68 9.61 -4.84
CA ILE A 225 -7.97 9.42 -5.53
C ILE A 225 -8.01 10.15 -6.88
N GLU A 226 -7.48 11.36 -6.98
CA GLU A 226 -7.50 12.08 -8.25
C GLU A 226 -6.64 11.40 -9.32
N ARG A 227 -5.57 10.72 -8.90
CA ARG A 227 -4.56 10.11 -9.76
C ARG A 227 -4.73 8.59 -9.96
N ILE A 228 -5.63 7.91 -9.22
CA ILE A 228 -5.82 6.46 -9.41
C ILE A 228 -6.37 6.14 -10.79
N ILE A 229 -5.92 5.02 -11.34
CA ILE A 229 -6.40 4.49 -12.62
C ILE A 229 -7.56 3.56 -12.36
N CYS A 230 -8.79 4.00 -12.66
CA CYS A 230 -9.98 3.16 -12.49
C CYS A 230 -10.00 2.01 -13.53
N PRO A 231 -10.54 0.83 -13.17
CA PRO A 231 -10.69 -0.28 -14.13
C PRO A 231 -11.53 0.13 -15.35
N SER A 232 -11.04 -0.17 -16.56
CA SER A 232 -11.78 0.06 -17.80
C SER A 232 -13.03 -0.82 -17.85
N VAL A 233 -14.15 -0.28 -18.34
CA VAL A 233 -15.27 -1.13 -18.80
C VAL A 233 -14.71 -2.01 -19.91
N GLY A 234 -15.06 -3.29 -19.97
CA GLY A 234 -14.72 -4.15 -21.10
C GLY A 234 -15.21 -3.53 -22.40
N GLY A 235 -14.36 -2.73 -23.02
CA GLY A 235 -14.46 -2.26 -24.39
C GLY A 235 -13.43 -3.04 -25.18
N THR A 236 -13.91 -3.80 -26.15
CA THR A 236 -13.15 -4.50 -27.18
C THR A 236 -11.88 -3.73 -27.53
N LYS A 237 -10.70 -4.32 -27.29
CA LYS A 237 -9.43 -3.79 -27.81
C LYS A 237 -9.57 -3.66 -29.33
N LYS A 238 -9.91 -2.48 -29.86
CA LYS A 238 -9.69 -2.15 -31.27
C LYS A 238 -8.17 -2.13 -31.46
N ARG A 239 -7.63 -3.27 -31.90
CA ARG A 239 -6.28 -3.35 -32.48
C ARG A 239 -6.26 -2.37 -33.66
N ASN A 240 -5.68 -1.19 -33.47
CA ASN A 240 -5.24 -0.36 -34.58
C ASN A 240 -4.07 -1.09 -35.26
N LYS A 241 -4.37 -2.00 -36.19
CA LYS A 241 -3.40 -2.43 -37.20
C LYS A 241 -3.16 -1.23 -38.11
N LEU A 242 -2.08 -0.49 -37.87
CA LEU A 242 -1.51 0.39 -38.89
C LEU A 242 -1.08 -0.49 -40.06
N ALA A 243 -1.88 -0.51 -41.13
CA ALA A 243 -1.46 -1.04 -42.41
C ALA A 243 -0.37 -0.12 -42.98
N LYS A 244 0.90 -0.56 -42.89
CA LYS A 244 1.99 -0.01 -43.71
C LYS A 244 1.63 -0.25 -45.17
N ARG A 245 1.22 0.81 -45.85
CA ARG A 245 0.98 0.85 -47.29
C ARG A 245 2.36 0.93 -47.96
N THR A 246 2.87 -0.18 -48.46
CA THR A 246 4.09 -0.24 -49.26
C THR A 246 3.81 0.39 -50.61
N THR A 247 4.32 1.60 -50.82
CA THR A 247 4.38 2.25 -52.14
C THR A 247 5.42 1.53 -52.99
N ARG A 248 4.94 0.72 -53.94
CA ARG A 248 5.74 0.22 -55.07
C ARG A 248 6.05 1.42 -55.98
N LYS A 249 7.28 1.94 -55.95
CA LYS A 249 7.80 2.77 -57.04
C LYS A 249 8.18 1.84 -58.18
N SER A 250 7.49 1.97 -59.31
CA SER A 250 7.97 1.53 -60.60
C SER A 250 8.77 2.68 -61.21
N LEU A 251 10.01 2.39 -61.59
CA LEU A 251 10.75 2.92 -62.73
C LEU A 251 12.01 2.05 -62.88
#